data_AF-A0AAV4RC75-F1
#
_entry.id   AF-A0AAV4RC75-F1
#
_cell.length_a   1.000
_cell.length_b   1.000
_cell.length_c   1.000
_cell.angle_alpha   90.00
_cell.angle_beta   90.00
_cell.angle_gamma   90.00
#
_symmetry.space_group_name_H-M   'P 1'
#
loop_
_entity.id
_entity.type
_entity.pdbx_description
1 polymer ?
#
loop_
_entity_poly.entity_id
_entity_poly.type
_entity_poly.pdbx_seq_one_letter_code
_entity_poly.pdbx_strand_id
1 'polypeptide(L)'
;MTSWLVSSETILAHSRLQNGDLDYERARMHQEMLQKQVSEKMAIIEGINVTGHKVLEQCSAPDAILLQEQLDSLNKRWKTLVAELATRKAKLDEDKSTLAVVKDEMEDLTAWLKETETLLCGTPAYY
;
A
#
# COMPACT_ATOMS: atom_id res chain seq x y z
N MET A 1 -6.73 -2.59 20.31
CA MET A 1 -6.91 -1.66 19.17
C MET A 1 -5.73 -0.71 19.04
N THR A 2 -5.34 -0.03 20.13
CA THR A 2 -4.14 0.83 20.19
C THR A 2 -2.83 0.07 19.96
N SER A 3 -2.68 -1.16 20.48
CA SER A 3 -1.49 -1.99 20.21
C SER A 3 -1.35 -2.42 18.75
N TRP A 4 -2.46 -2.53 18.03
CA TRP A 4 -2.46 -2.87 16.62
C TRP A 4 -1.99 -1.68 15.76
N LEU A 5 -2.46 -0.47 16.10
CA LEU A 5 -2.05 0.78 15.46
C LEU A 5 -0.55 1.02 15.58
N VAL A 6 -0.01 0.85 16.79
CA VAL A 6 1.44 0.96 17.03
C VAL A 6 2.22 -0.09 16.24
N SER A 7 1.70 -1.33 16.16
CA SER A 7 2.34 -2.36 15.33
C SER A 7 2.31 -2.01 13.85
N SER A 8 1.20 -1.48 13.33
CA SER A 8 1.12 -1.05 11.92
C SER A 8 2.03 0.13 11.62
N GLU A 9 2.13 1.13 12.50
CA GLU A 9 3.07 2.26 12.36
C GLU A 9 4.53 1.79 12.38
N THR A 10 4.83 0.81 13.23
CA THR A 10 6.15 0.19 13.30
C THR A 10 6.48 -0.58 12.02
N ILE A 11 5.53 -1.34 11.47
CA ILE A 11 5.70 -2.08 10.20
C ILE A 11 5.88 -1.12 9.02
N LEU A 12 5.18 0.02 9.02
CA LEU A 12 5.37 1.08 8.04
C LEU A 12 6.78 1.69 8.13
N ALA A 13 7.27 1.96 9.34
CA ALA A 13 8.61 2.49 9.57
C ALA A 13 9.72 1.51 9.18
N HIS A 14 9.55 0.21 9.45
CA HIS A 14 10.53 -0.84 9.15
C HIS A 14 10.51 -1.30 7.68
N SER A 15 9.55 -0.86 6.88
CA SER A 15 9.51 -1.16 5.45
C SER A 15 10.47 -0.33 4.59
N ARG A 16 11.19 0.63 5.20
CA ARG A 16 12.31 1.34 4.59
C ARG A 16 13.62 0.61 4.91
N LEU A 17 14.34 0.13 3.90
CA LEU A 17 15.71 -0.38 4.07
C LEU A 17 16.68 0.80 4.34
N GLN A 18 17.81 0.53 5.00
CA GLN A 18 18.84 1.52 5.37
C GLN A 18 19.43 2.30 4.17
N ASN A 19 19.22 1.84 2.95
CA ASN A 19 19.68 2.44 1.69
C ASN A 19 18.58 3.21 0.92
N GLY A 20 17.35 3.28 1.44
CA GLY A 20 16.24 4.01 0.80
C GLY A 20 15.49 3.24 -0.30
N ASP A 21 15.95 2.04 -0.69
CA ASP A 21 15.22 1.18 -1.61
C ASP A 21 14.04 0.49 -0.90
N LEU A 22 12.89 0.49 -1.58
CA LEU A 22 11.75 -0.34 -1.22
C LEU A 22 12.04 -1.77 -1.68
N ASP A 23 12.16 -2.70 -0.73
CA ASP A 23 11.97 -4.13 -1.02
C ASP A 23 10.54 -4.30 -1.52
N TYR A 24 10.38 -4.26 -2.85
CA TYR A 24 9.09 -4.24 -3.53
C TYR A 24 8.22 -5.44 -3.12
N GLU A 25 8.83 -6.60 -2.96
CA GLU A 25 8.15 -7.83 -2.57
C GLU A 25 7.65 -7.76 -1.13
N ARG A 26 8.48 -7.25 -0.21
CA ARG A 26 8.09 -7.02 1.19
C ARG A 26 7.04 -5.91 1.33
N ALA A 27 7.17 -4.83 0.57
CA ALA A 27 6.21 -3.72 0.55
C ALA A 27 4.85 -4.18 0.03
N ARG A 28 4.84 -5.03 -1.01
CA ARG A 28 3.64 -5.66 -1.55
C ARG A 28 3.00 -6.62 -0.53
N MET A 29 3.78 -7.49 0.09
CA MET A 29 3.26 -8.43 1.10
C MET A 29 2.63 -7.69 2.28
N HIS A 30 3.26 -6.62 2.76
CA HIS A 30 2.69 -5.77 3.81
C HIS A 30 1.41 -5.06 3.35
N GLN A 31 1.36 -4.56 2.10
CA GLN A 31 0.16 -3.94 1.55
C GLN A 31 -1.03 -4.91 1.51
N GLU A 32 -0.83 -6.13 1.00
CA GLU A 32 -1.88 -7.16 0.91
C GLU A 32 -2.38 -7.56 2.31
N MET A 33 -1.46 -7.75 3.26
CA MET A 33 -1.81 -8.08 4.64
C MET A 33 -2.59 -6.96 5.34
N LEU A 34 -2.24 -5.69 5.10
CA LEU A 34 -2.97 -4.55 5.67
C LEU A 34 -4.35 -4.38 5.04
N GLN A 35 -4.50 -4.60 3.73
CA GLN A 35 -5.81 -4.58 3.07
C GLN A 35 -6.74 -5.65 3.61
N LYS A 36 -6.23 -6.87 3.81
CA LYS A 36 -7.02 -7.95 4.43
C LYS A 36 -7.50 -7.55 5.82
N GLN A 37 -6.59 -7.06 6.67
CA GLN A 37 -6.95 -6.62 8.02
C GLN A 37 -7.94 -5.44 8.04
N VAL A 38 -7.84 -4.51 7.08
CA VAL A 38 -8.83 -3.44 6.93
C VAL A 38 -10.19 -4.00 6.55
N SER A 39 -10.26 -4.94 5.61
CA SER A 39 -11.53 -5.56 5.24
C SER A 39 -12.16 -6.32 6.42
N GLU A 40 -11.37 -7.05 7.21
CA GLU A 40 -11.83 -7.77 8.41
C GLU A 40 -12.33 -6.82 9.51
N LYS A 41 -11.71 -5.65 9.66
CA LYS A 41 -12.09 -4.66 10.68
C LYS A 41 -13.20 -3.72 10.25
N MET A 42 -13.55 -3.68 8.96
CA MET A 42 -14.62 -2.82 8.44
C MET A 42 -15.96 -3.11 9.11
N ALA A 43 -16.34 -4.39 9.22
CA ALA A 43 -17.56 -4.81 9.90
C ALA A 43 -17.56 -4.45 11.40
N ILE A 44 -16.39 -4.47 12.03
CA ILE A 44 -16.24 -4.11 13.45
C ILE A 44 -16.47 -2.60 13.64
N ILE A 45 -15.91 -1.75 12.77
CA ILE A 45 -16.12 -0.30 12.84
C ILE A 45 -17.56 0.08 12.53
N GLU A 46 -18.18 -0.58 11.56
CA GLU A 46 -19.60 -0.37 11.26
C GLU A 46 -20.49 -0.77 12.44
N GLY A 47 -20.20 -1.91 13.08
CA GLY A 47 -20.88 -2.35 14.30
C GLY A 47 -20.68 -1.40 15.48
N ILE A 48 -19.47 -0.83 15.65
CA ILE A 48 -19.18 0.17 16.68
C ILE A 48 -19.97 1.46 16.42
N ASN A 49 -20.06 1.92 15.17
CA ASN A 49 -20.85 3.11 14.83
C ASN A 49 -22.35 2.89 15.08
N VAL A 50 -22.89 1.74 14.68
CA VAL A 50 -24.31 1.39 14.92
C VAL A 50 -24.61 1.29 16.42
N THR A 51 -23.75 0.62 17.18
CA THR A 51 -23.93 0.46 18.63
C THR A 51 -23.74 1.80 19.34
N GLY A 52 -22.75 2.59 18.92
CA GLY A 52 -22.48 3.92 19.44
C GLY A 52 -23.67 4.85 19.26
N HIS A 53 -24.27 4.89 18.06
CA HIS A 53 -25.49 5.68 17.83
C HIS A 53 -26.67 5.23 18.69
N LYS A 54 -26.89 3.92 18.89
CA LYS A 54 -27.94 3.44 19.81
C LYS A 54 -27.71 3.85 21.26
N VAL A 55 -26.44 3.91 21.70
CA VAL A 55 -26.09 4.33 23.07
C VAL A 55 -26.26 5.85 23.21
N LEU A 56 -25.95 6.63 22.18
CA LEU A 56 -26.20 8.08 22.16
C LEU A 56 -27.68 8.42 22.38
N GLU A 57 -28.60 7.61 21.86
CA GLU A 57 -30.04 7.78 22.05
C GLU A 57 -30.52 7.53 23.49
N GLN A 58 -29.72 6.84 24.31
CA GLN A 58 -30.09 6.40 25.66
C GLN A 58 -29.28 7.10 26.76
N CYS A 59 -28.29 7.94 26.40
CA CYS A 59 -27.36 8.57 27.34
C CYS A 59 -27.73 10.01 27.70
N SER A 60 -27.28 10.43 28.88
CA SER A 60 -27.26 11.82 29.32
C SER A 60 -26.49 12.70 28.30
N ALA A 61 -26.92 13.95 28.11
CA ALA A 61 -26.27 14.90 27.19
C ALA A 61 -24.72 14.97 27.30
N PRO A 62 -24.10 15.04 28.49
CA PRO A 62 -22.63 15.06 28.59
C PRO A 62 -21.95 13.74 28.16
N ASP A 63 -22.55 12.59 28.47
CA ASP A 63 -22.02 11.27 28.08
C ASP A 63 -22.16 11.03 26.57
N ALA A 64 -23.25 11.55 25.99
CA ALA A 64 -23.48 11.50 24.56
C ALA A 64 -22.45 12.32 23.77
N ILE A 65 -22.11 13.54 24.24
CA ILE A 65 -21.08 14.37 23.61
C ILE A 65 -19.72 13.65 23.63
N LEU A 66 -19.33 13.09 24.78
CA LEU A 66 -18.06 12.38 24.91
C LEU A 66 -17.98 11.14 24.00
N LEU A 67 -19.06 10.35 23.93
CA LEU A 67 -19.12 9.17 23.06
C LEU A 67 -19.05 9.56 21.57
N GLN A 68 -19.71 10.65 21.18
CA GLN A 68 -19.66 11.17 19.81
C GLN A 68 -18.23 11.59 19.43
N GLU A 69 -17.52 12.32 20.30
CA GLU A 69 -16.13 12.70 20.06
C GLU A 69 -15.19 11.48 19.88
N GLN A 70 -15.39 10.43 20.67
CA GLN A 70 -14.62 9.18 20.53
C GLN A 70 -14.91 8.47 19.21
N LEU A 71 -16.17 8.41 18.78
CA LEU A 71 -16.57 7.83 17.49
C LEU A 71 -15.98 8.63 16.33
N ASP A 72 -16.04 9.95 16.38
CA ASP A 72 -15.52 10.82 15.33
C ASP A 72 -13.99 10.71 15.21
N SER A 73 -13.28 10.65 16.34
CA SER A 73 -11.84 10.41 16.36
C SER A 73 -11.48 9.05 15.74
N LEU A 74 -12.20 7.99 16.12
CA LEU A 74 -11.98 6.65 15.57
C LEU A 74 -12.25 6.61 14.06
N ASN A 75 -13.37 7.18 13.61
CA ASN A 75 -13.75 7.23 12.20
C ASN A 75 -12.77 8.06 11.37
N LYS A 76 -12.26 9.17 11.91
CA LYS A 76 -11.24 9.98 11.23
C LYS A 76 -9.95 9.20 11.03
N ARG A 77 -9.45 8.54 12.08
CA ARG A 77 -8.24 7.71 12.00
C ARG A 77 -8.39 6.56 11.03
N TRP A 78 -9.57 5.91 11.02
CA TRP A 78 -9.88 4.86 10.06
C TRP A 78 -9.86 5.37 8.61
N LYS A 79 -10.52 6.49 8.33
CA LYS A 79 -10.54 7.10 6.99
C LYS A 79 -9.13 7.45 6.51
N THR A 80 -8.30 8.02 7.38
CA THR A 80 -6.90 8.32 7.06
C THR A 80 -6.12 7.05 6.72
N LEU A 81 -6.22 6.00 7.54
CA LEU A 81 -5.55 4.72 7.29
C LEU A 81 -5.96 4.12 5.93
N VAL A 82 -7.26 4.10 5.63
CA VAL A 82 -7.77 3.58 4.34
C VAL A 82 -7.25 4.40 3.16
N ALA A 83 -7.22 5.73 3.28
CA ALA A 83 -6.71 6.63 2.24
C ALA A 83 -5.20 6.46 2.00
N GLU A 84 -4.40 6.31 3.07
CA GLU A 84 -2.97 6.04 2.97
C GLU A 84 -2.68 4.69 2.31
N LEU A 85 -3.46 3.65 2.66
CA LEU A 85 -3.37 2.34 2.02
C LEU A 85 -3.71 2.39 0.53
N ALA A 86 -4.74 3.15 0.14
CA ALA A 86 -5.09 3.32 -1.26
C ALA A 86 -3.98 4.04 -2.03
N THR A 87 -3.44 5.13 -1.47
CA THR A 87 -2.34 5.89 -2.05
C THR A 87 -1.09 5.02 -2.23
N ARG A 88 -0.72 4.25 -1.19
CA ARG A 88 0.43 3.34 -1.26
C ARG A 88 0.24 2.26 -2.32
N LYS A 89 -0.97 1.70 -2.44
CA LYS A 89 -1.27 0.72 -3.49
C LYS A 89 -1.09 1.31 -4.89
N ALA A 90 -1.65 2.50 -5.13
CA ALA A 90 -1.54 3.17 -6.43
C ALA A 90 -0.07 3.38 -6.82
N LYS A 91 0.76 3.84 -5.87
CA LYS A 91 2.19 4.03 -6.10
C LYS A 91 2.92 2.71 -6.40
N LEU A 92 2.65 1.63 -5.66
CA LEU A 92 3.25 0.33 -5.93
C LEU A 92 2.87 -0.24 -7.31
N ASP A 93 1.62 0.00 -7.76
CA ASP A 93 1.16 -0.42 -9.08
C ASP A 93 1.82 0.43 -10.20
N GLU A 94 2.02 1.73 -9.97
CA GLU A 94 2.75 2.64 -10.88
C GLU A 94 4.23 2.28 -11.00
N ASP A 95 4.91 2.07 -9.86
CA ASP A 95 6.32 1.66 -9.81
C ASP A 95 6.52 0.34 -10.57
N LYS A 96 5.58 -0.61 -10.40
CA LYS A 96 5.58 -1.89 -11.13
C LYS A 96 5.45 -1.71 -12.64
N SER A 97 4.53 -0.84 -13.07
CA SER A 97 4.32 -0.56 -14.49
C SER A 97 5.58 0.04 -15.11
N THR A 98 6.22 0.98 -14.41
CA THR A 98 7.45 1.63 -14.85
C THR A 98 8.59 0.61 -14.97
N LEU A 99 8.75 -0.26 -13.97
CA LEU A 99 9.75 -1.34 -14.00
C LEU A 99 9.53 -2.28 -15.20
N ALA A 100 8.28 -2.60 -15.53
CA ALA A 100 7.95 -3.48 -16.66
C ALA A 100 8.35 -2.84 -18.00
N VAL A 101 8.10 -1.54 -18.19
CA VAL A 101 8.51 -0.80 -19.39
C VAL A 101 10.04 -0.79 -19.53
N VAL A 102 10.77 -0.45 -18.47
CA VAL A 102 12.24 -0.43 -18.50
C VAL A 102 12.81 -1.81 -18.84
N LYS A 103 12.19 -2.87 -18.32
CA LYS A 103 12.61 -4.24 -18.62
C LYS A 103 12.41 -4.60 -20.09
N ASP A 104 11.27 -4.22 -20.66
CA ASP A 104 10.95 -4.41 -22.08
C ASP A 104 11.97 -3.68 -22.98
N GLU A 105 12.24 -2.40 -22.69
CA GLU A 105 13.25 -1.61 -23.40
C GLU A 105 14.65 -2.22 -23.32
N MET A 106 15.02 -2.80 -22.16
CA MET A 106 16.29 -3.51 -22.00
C MET A 106 16.36 -4.80 -22.84
N GLU A 107 15.26 -5.54 -22.92
CA GLU A 107 15.17 -6.76 -23.74
C GLU A 107 15.28 -6.42 -25.24
N ASP A 108 14.63 -5.36 -25.69
CA ASP A 108 14.72 -4.84 -27.06
C ASP A 108 16.15 -4.39 -27.41
N LEU A 109 16.80 -3.60 -26.54
CA LEU A 109 18.19 -3.19 -26.73
C LEU A 109 19.13 -4.39 -26.77
N THR A 110 18.89 -5.39 -25.93
CA THR A 110 19.69 -6.63 -25.93
C THR A 110 19.50 -7.42 -27.22
N ALA A 111 18.28 -7.48 -27.75
CA ALA A 111 17.99 -8.14 -29.02
C ALA A 111 18.67 -7.41 -30.18
N TRP A 112 18.56 -6.08 -30.23
CA TRP A 112 19.22 -5.24 -31.23
C TRP A 112 20.75 -5.41 -31.20
N LEU A 113 21.36 -5.40 -30.01
CA LEU A 113 22.80 -5.62 -29.87
C LEU A 113 23.20 -6.99 -30.45
N LYS A 114 22.49 -8.07 -30.11
CA LYS A 114 22.77 -9.40 -30.66
C LYS A 114 22.63 -9.46 -32.19
N GLU A 115 21.64 -8.79 -32.75
CA GLU A 115 21.44 -8.71 -34.20
C GLU A 115 22.61 -7.98 -34.87
N THR A 116 23.02 -6.84 -34.32
CA THR A 116 24.16 -6.07 -34.84
C THR A 116 25.49 -6.84 -34.72
N GLU A 117 25.74 -7.53 -33.61
CA GLU A 117 26.91 -8.39 -33.42
C GLU A 117 26.93 -9.53 -34.46
N THR A 118 25.78 -10.13 -34.73
CA THR A 118 25.66 -11.20 -35.73
C THR A 118 25.92 -10.68 -37.14
N LEU A 119 25.39 -9.50 -37.49
CA LEU A 119 25.63 -8.86 -38.79
C LEU A 119 27.11 -8.50 -38.98
N LEU A 120 27.77 -7.94 -37.95
CA LEU A 120 29.18 -7.58 -37.98
C LEU A 120 30.11 -8.80 -38.04
N CYS A 121 29.75 -9.91 -37.39
CA CYS A 121 30.51 -11.16 -37.45
C CYS A 121 30.25 -11.95 -38.75
N GLY A 122 29.07 -11.75 -39.34
CA GLY A 122 28.62 -12.42 -40.57
C GLY A 122 29.14 -11.80 -41.86
N THR A 123 29.81 -10.65 -41.84
CA THR A 123 30.49 -10.11 -43.04
C THR A 123 31.84 -10.80 -43.23
N PRO A 124 32.03 -11.65 -44.27
CA PRO A 124 33.36 -12.08 -44.65
C PRO A 124 34.10 -10.84 -45.15
N ALA A 125 35.33 -10.64 -44.68
CA ALA A 125 36.24 -9.66 -45.25
C ALA A 125 36.49 -10.05 -46.72
N TYR A 126 35.72 -9.49 -47.64
CA TYR A 126 36.05 -9.53 -49.06
C TYR A 126 36.98 -8.35 -49.36
N TYR A 127 38.24 -8.74 -49.56
CA TYR A 127 39.43 -8.02 -50.04
C TYR A 127 40.18 -7.13 -49.05
#